data_AF-A0A7G9ZBJ2-F1
#
_entry.id   AF-A0A7G9ZBJ2-F1
#
_cell.length_a   1.000
_cell.length_b   1.000
_cell.length_c   1.000
_cell.angle_alpha   90.00
_cell.angle_beta   90.00
_cell.angle_gamma   90.00
#
_symmetry.space_group_name_H-M   'P 1'
#
loop_
_entity.id
_entity.type
_entity.pdbx_description
1 polymer ?
#
loop_
_entity_poly.entity_id
_entity_poly.type
_entity_poly.pdbx_seq_one_letter_code
_entity_poly.pdbx_strand_id
1 'polypeptide(L)'
;MLTEELRTIILKITEDPLYVKPSAIDIPLKLNRRLREYFITQLRTRKDKYAAQIFNEQIRYDELDKVLKGAYQYLVDKCGISTEEELYRFLKLLIGNILRQQGKREWAKREELENPVDEAIFQSIQSFSRGSEYENIPSLIEYGKQNSLFHWNGEKWRVTNLGLAFIKLSSMQAVKFLILLELHQSGGKDDVWHVSRNYLEWIYTTKKYFFDYPPDEIPEIYLGKWLRRLIEMGIIEFEIAYEGGVGNFQYDVGYIIKVTKFGEVILEIILDSESDPLSTFVEMLYRQELNFSPDLLSYYSNSETIEKLRGLFLNSEIVKGQENEIKAGLKSFQDMGYISSLKTFIPSIEGVVRNIYVDKSIGGTDKDLEPMLDQLQSNRWITKETRALVISLGRTKKVHGLEGLFEQEAQIYCRMTLKALEDIHKNFYFVFV
;
A
#
# COMPACT_ATOMS: atom_id res chain seq x y z
N MET A 1 10.39 -9.58 10.74
CA MET A 1 9.36 -10.64 10.89
C MET A 1 8.20 -10.37 9.94
N LEU A 2 7.56 -9.19 10.05
CA LEU A 2 6.48 -8.73 9.17
C LEU A 2 6.74 -8.91 7.66
N THR A 3 7.91 -8.50 7.17
CA THR A 3 8.23 -8.57 5.73
C THR A 3 8.24 -10.00 5.19
N GLU A 4 8.85 -10.95 5.91
CA GLU A 4 8.97 -12.34 5.48
C GLU A 4 7.62 -13.08 5.56
N GLU A 5 6.83 -12.80 6.61
CA GLU A 5 5.48 -13.36 6.74
C GLU A 5 4.55 -12.86 5.64
N LEU A 6 4.61 -11.55 5.33
CA LEU A 6 3.83 -10.95 4.25
C LEU A 6 4.23 -11.50 2.87
N ARG A 7 5.53 -11.70 2.62
CA ARG A 7 6.01 -12.38 1.40
C ARG A 7 5.48 -13.79 1.30
N THR A 8 5.53 -14.54 2.40
CA THR A 8 5.03 -15.92 2.48
C THR A 8 3.54 -15.96 2.13
N ILE A 9 2.74 -15.02 2.64
CA ILE A 9 1.32 -14.91 2.29
C ILE A 9 1.13 -14.60 0.80
N ILE A 10 1.86 -13.65 0.24
CA ILE A 10 1.75 -13.28 -1.18
C ILE A 10 2.13 -14.44 -2.10
N LEU A 11 3.21 -15.16 -1.79
CA LEU A 11 3.63 -16.33 -2.56
C LEU A 11 2.56 -17.43 -2.52
N LYS A 12 2.01 -17.70 -1.34
CA LYS A 12 0.93 -18.67 -1.17
C LYS A 12 -0.36 -18.26 -1.89
N ILE A 13 -0.71 -16.98 -1.92
CA ILE A 13 -1.80 -16.44 -2.76
C ILE A 13 -1.52 -16.64 -4.26
N THR A 14 -0.25 -16.52 -4.67
CA THR A 14 0.15 -16.71 -6.08
C THR A 14 0.03 -18.17 -6.50
N GLU A 15 0.40 -19.10 -5.61
CA GLU A 15 0.32 -20.55 -5.83
C GLU A 15 -1.12 -21.09 -5.72
N ASP A 16 -1.85 -20.62 -4.71
CA ASP A 16 -3.24 -20.94 -4.44
C ASP A 16 -4.06 -19.65 -4.29
N PRO A 17 -4.76 -19.19 -5.35
CA PRO A 17 -5.60 -18.00 -5.29
C PRO A 17 -6.76 -18.07 -4.29
N LEU A 18 -6.98 -19.21 -3.62
CA LEU A 18 -7.98 -19.42 -2.57
C LEU A 18 -7.35 -19.62 -1.18
N TYR A 19 -6.02 -19.47 -1.06
CA TYR A 19 -5.19 -19.81 0.11
C TYR A 19 -5.74 -19.34 1.47
N VAL A 20 -6.49 -18.23 1.50
CA VAL A 20 -7.33 -17.84 2.64
C VAL A 20 -8.57 -17.11 2.11
N LYS A 21 -9.67 -17.80 1.78
CA LYS A 21 -10.94 -17.13 1.41
C LYS A 21 -11.27 -16.11 2.52
N PRO A 22 -11.47 -14.81 2.21
CA PRO A 22 -11.79 -13.83 3.24
C PRO A 22 -12.99 -14.29 4.06
N SER A 23 -12.85 -14.27 5.38
CA SER A 23 -13.93 -14.52 6.36
C SER A 23 -14.98 -13.40 6.40
N ALA A 24 -15.08 -12.61 5.34
CA ALA A 24 -16.10 -11.61 5.13
C ALA A 24 -16.29 -11.48 3.62
N ILE A 25 -17.28 -12.18 3.09
CA ILE A 25 -17.84 -11.84 1.79
C ILE A 25 -18.49 -10.47 1.98
N ASP A 26 -18.06 -9.46 1.22
CA ASP A 26 -18.70 -8.16 1.29
C ASP A 26 -20.18 -8.31 0.90
N ILE A 27 -21.05 -7.73 1.75
CA ILE A 27 -22.48 -7.69 1.47
C ILE A 27 -22.65 -6.93 0.14
N PRO A 28 -23.31 -7.51 -0.88
CA PRO A 28 -23.53 -6.85 -2.16
C PRO A 28 -24.07 -5.43 -1.97
N LEU A 29 -23.50 -4.46 -2.70
CA LEU A 29 -23.75 -3.04 -2.50
C LEU A 29 -25.24 -2.68 -2.41
N LYS A 30 -26.06 -3.28 -3.28
CA LYS A 30 -27.51 -3.11 -3.33
C LYS A 30 -28.20 -3.59 -2.04
N LEU A 31 -27.82 -4.76 -1.54
CA LEU A 31 -28.34 -5.32 -0.30
C LEU A 31 -27.91 -4.48 0.91
N ASN A 32 -26.64 -4.07 0.97
CA ASN A 32 -26.11 -3.21 2.02
C ASN A 32 -26.86 -1.87 2.09
N ARG A 33 -27.05 -1.20 0.95
CA ARG A 33 -27.82 0.04 0.85
C ARG A 33 -29.23 -0.11 1.42
N ARG A 34 -29.92 -1.20 1.05
CA ARG A 34 -31.30 -1.48 1.50
C ARG A 34 -31.38 -1.78 3.01
N LEU A 35 -30.36 -2.42 3.58
CA LEU A 35 -30.25 -2.66 5.03
C LEU A 35 -29.97 -1.37 5.80
N ARG A 36 -29.11 -0.49 5.27
CA ARG A 36 -28.83 0.84 5.84
C ARG A 36 -30.05 1.74 5.81
N GLU A 37 -30.75 1.80 4.67
CA GLU A 37 -32.02 2.55 4.54
C GLU A 37 -33.04 2.06 5.57
N TYR A 38 -33.16 0.74 5.78
CA TYR A 38 -34.03 0.17 6.81
C TYR A 38 -33.60 0.57 8.23
N PHE A 39 -32.32 0.45 8.56
CA PHE A 39 -31.76 0.80 9.87
C PHE A 39 -32.03 2.28 10.22
N ILE A 40 -31.70 3.19 9.30
CA ILE A 40 -31.95 4.64 9.43
C ILE A 40 -33.45 4.92 9.60
N THR A 41 -34.29 4.25 8.81
CA THR A 41 -35.75 4.38 8.93
C THR A 41 -36.22 4.00 10.33
N GLN A 42 -35.75 2.87 10.86
CA GLN A 42 -36.13 2.41 12.21
C GLN A 42 -35.66 3.37 13.32
N LEU A 43 -34.45 3.95 13.22
CA LEU A 43 -33.98 4.96 14.17
C LEU A 43 -34.85 6.22 14.16
N ARG A 44 -35.20 6.72 12.96
CA ARG A 44 -36.10 7.87 12.80
C ARG A 44 -37.49 7.60 13.37
N THR A 45 -38.05 6.42 13.12
CA THR A 45 -39.37 6.00 13.68
C THR A 45 -39.36 5.96 15.21
N ARG A 46 -38.22 5.64 15.82
CA ARG A 46 -38.04 5.60 17.29
C ARG A 46 -37.80 6.97 17.93
N LYS A 47 -37.89 8.07 17.16
CA LYS A 47 -37.62 9.45 17.59
C LYS A 47 -36.21 9.68 18.15
N ASP A 48 -35.27 8.78 17.87
CA ASP A 48 -33.86 8.98 18.20
C ASP A 48 -33.19 9.83 17.11
N LYS A 49 -33.57 11.12 17.11
CA LYS A 49 -33.10 12.08 16.09
C LYS A 49 -31.59 12.29 16.15
N TYR A 50 -30.99 12.14 17.33
CA TYR A 50 -29.55 12.28 17.54
C TYR A 50 -28.78 11.07 16.98
N ALA A 51 -29.22 9.83 17.28
CA ALA A 51 -28.62 8.64 16.68
C ALA A 51 -28.80 8.59 15.16
N ALA A 52 -29.95 9.04 14.64
CA ALA A 52 -30.20 9.10 13.19
C ALA A 52 -29.37 10.18 12.47
N GLN A 53 -29.06 11.29 13.16
CA GLN A 53 -28.21 12.37 12.63
C GLN A 53 -26.72 11.96 12.68
N ILE A 54 -26.27 11.38 13.80
CA ILE A 54 -24.93 10.77 13.90
C ILE A 54 -24.75 9.64 12.89
N PHE A 55 -25.74 8.79 12.63
CA PHE A 55 -25.65 7.73 11.61
C PHE A 55 -25.53 8.24 10.17
N ASN A 56 -26.09 9.43 9.90
CA ASN A 56 -25.96 10.08 8.60
C ASN A 56 -24.56 10.70 8.43
N GLU A 57 -23.92 11.11 9.52
CA GLU A 57 -22.63 11.80 9.54
C GLU A 57 -21.43 10.84 9.74
N GLN A 58 -21.62 9.71 10.42
CA GLN A 58 -20.62 8.69 10.71
C GLN A 58 -20.87 7.40 9.93
N ILE A 59 -20.58 7.43 8.63
CA ILE A 59 -20.25 6.21 7.87
C ILE A 59 -18.87 5.75 8.36
N ARG A 60 -18.80 5.13 9.55
CA ARG A 60 -17.68 4.34 10.10
C ARG A 60 -18.11 3.78 11.46
N TYR A 61 -18.93 2.73 11.43
CA TYR A 61 -18.99 1.81 12.56
C TYR A 61 -18.63 0.42 12.03
N ASP A 62 -17.35 0.11 12.14
CA ASP A 62 -16.78 -1.19 11.79
C ASP A 62 -17.52 -2.34 12.49
N GLU A 63 -18.10 -2.13 13.67
CA GLU A 63 -18.77 -3.19 14.43
C GLU A 63 -20.11 -3.65 13.84
N LEU A 64 -20.99 -2.74 13.42
CA LEU A 64 -22.25 -3.13 12.79
C LEU A 64 -22.00 -3.77 11.42
N ASP A 65 -21.08 -3.20 10.64
CA ASP A 65 -20.69 -3.78 9.35
C ASP A 65 -20.01 -5.14 9.55
N LYS A 66 -19.16 -5.33 10.58
CA LYS A 66 -18.59 -6.63 10.96
C LYS A 66 -19.67 -7.66 11.32
N VAL A 67 -20.64 -7.29 12.15
CA VAL A 67 -21.75 -8.17 12.55
C VAL A 67 -22.62 -8.55 11.35
N LEU A 68 -22.96 -7.59 10.49
CA LEU A 68 -23.75 -7.85 9.29
C LEU A 68 -22.98 -8.70 8.27
N LYS A 69 -21.67 -8.47 8.09
CA LYS A 69 -20.81 -9.27 7.20
C LYS A 69 -20.66 -10.71 7.71
N GLY A 70 -20.45 -10.89 9.00
CA GLY A 70 -20.38 -12.22 9.62
C GLY A 70 -21.71 -12.99 9.49
N ALA A 71 -22.83 -12.33 9.76
CA ALA A 71 -24.16 -12.93 9.59
C ALA A 71 -24.46 -13.25 8.12
N TYR A 72 -24.15 -12.34 7.20
CA TYR A 72 -24.30 -12.56 5.75
C TYR A 72 -23.52 -13.79 5.31
N GLN A 73 -22.26 -13.91 5.73
CA GLN A 73 -21.44 -15.06 5.40
C GLN A 73 -22.02 -16.36 5.96
N TYR A 74 -22.44 -16.38 7.23
CA TYR A 74 -23.04 -17.57 7.83
C TYR A 74 -24.28 -18.05 7.04
N LEU A 75 -25.14 -17.11 6.63
CA LEU A 75 -26.34 -17.43 5.84
C LEU A 75 -25.97 -18.02 4.47
N VAL A 76 -24.95 -17.48 3.80
CA VAL A 76 -24.51 -17.97 2.49
C VAL A 76 -23.75 -19.30 2.59
N ASP A 77 -22.72 -19.36 3.43
CA ASP A 77 -21.76 -20.47 3.47
C ASP A 77 -22.27 -21.66 4.31
N LYS A 78 -23.07 -21.43 5.36
CA LYS A 78 -23.53 -22.49 6.28
C LYS A 78 -25.00 -22.84 6.11
N CYS A 79 -25.85 -21.86 5.81
CA CYS A 79 -27.27 -22.11 5.60
C CYS A 79 -27.66 -22.30 4.12
N GLY A 80 -26.74 -22.07 3.18
CA GLY A 80 -26.99 -22.20 1.74
C GLY A 80 -27.99 -21.17 1.18
N ILE A 81 -28.23 -20.08 1.91
CA ILE A 81 -29.17 -19.03 1.52
C ILE A 81 -28.43 -18.08 0.57
N SER A 82 -28.85 -18.06 -0.69
CA SER A 82 -28.18 -17.31 -1.75
C SER A 82 -29.04 -16.24 -2.40
N THR A 83 -30.34 -16.16 -2.08
CA THR A 83 -31.24 -15.18 -2.68
C THR A 83 -31.18 -13.84 -1.92
N GLU A 84 -31.08 -12.74 -2.67
CA GLU A 84 -30.98 -11.37 -2.10
C GLU A 84 -32.14 -11.05 -1.16
N GLU A 85 -33.36 -11.52 -1.46
CA GLU A 85 -34.56 -11.28 -0.64
C GLU A 85 -34.56 -12.06 0.68
N GLU A 86 -34.12 -13.32 0.66
CA GLU A 86 -34.01 -14.10 1.90
C GLU A 86 -32.90 -13.54 2.79
N LEU A 87 -31.75 -13.23 2.21
CA LEU A 87 -30.64 -12.56 2.90
C LEU A 87 -31.08 -11.23 3.51
N TYR A 88 -31.80 -10.41 2.75
CA TYR A 88 -32.38 -9.16 3.26
C TYR A 88 -33.33 -9.41 4.42
N ARG A 89 -34.24 -10.39 4.32
CA ARG A 89 -35.21 -10.70 5.36
C ARG A 89 -34.53 -11.10 6.68
N PHE A 90 -33.51 -11.97 6.63
CA PHE A 90 -32.79 -12.40 7.82
C PHE A 90 -31.95 -11.27 8.44
N LEU A 91 -31.19 -10.54 7.64
CA LEU A 91 -30.36 -9.43 8.13
C LEU A 91 -31.22 -8.27 8.67
N LYS A 92 -32.40 -8.04 8.09
CA LYS A 92 -33.40 -7.09 8.58
C LYS A 92 -33.93 -7.46 9.97
N LEU A 93 -34.16 -8.76 10.22
CA LEU A 93 -34.58 -9.26 11.54
C LEU A 93 -33.47 -9.07 12.58
N LEU A 94 -32.21 -9.36 12.21
CA LEU A 94 -31.03 -9.11 13.05
C LEU A 94 -30.93 -7.64 13.44
N ILE A 95 -31.05 -6.72 12.47
CA ILE A 95 -31.10 -5.26 12.73
C ILE A 95 -32.24 -4.92 13.70
N GLY A 96 -33.43 -5.48 13.49
CA GLY A 96 -34.58 -5.27 14.36
C GLY A 96 -34.31 -5.68 15.81
N ASN A 97 -33.63 -6.82 16.01
CA ASN A 97 -33.25 -7.33 17.32
C ASN A 97 -32.17 -6.47 17.98
N ILE A 98 -31.11 -6.10 17.25
CA ILE A 98 -30.06 -5.18 17.73
C ILE A 98 -30.68 -3.88 18.23
N LEU A 99 -31.56 -3.28 17.43
CA LEU A 99 -32.25 -2.04 17.80
C LEU A 99 -33.17 -2.24 19.01
N ARG A 100 -33.91 -3.35 19.11
CA ARG A 100 -34.75 -3.65 20.29
C ARG A 100 -33.91 -3.77 21.57
N GLN A 101 -32.72 -4.38 21.48
CA GLN A 101 -31.81 -4.56 22.61
C GLN A 101 -31.16 -3.24 23.06
N GLN A 102 -30.92 -2.29 22.17
CA GLN A 102 -30.37 -0.97 22.53
C GLN A 102 -31.35 -0.09 23.34
N GLY A 103 -32.65 -0.40 23.34
CA GLY A 103 -33.68 0.36 24.06
C GLY A 103 -33.80 0.07 25.57
N LYS A 104 -33.06 -0.90 26.10
CA LYS A 104 -32.99 -1.19 27.55
C LYS A 104 -31.57 -0.87 28.02
N ARG A 105 -31.46 -0.04 29.06
CA ARG A 105 -30.24 0.53 29.69
C ARG A 105 -29.20 -0.49 30.24
N GLU A 106 -29.10 -1.70 29.70
CA GLU A 106 -28.31 -2.78 30.31
C GLU A 106 -27.44 -3.50 29.26
N TRP A 107 -26.22 -2.98 29.08
CA TRP A 107 -25.07 -3.84 28.81
C TRP A 107 -24.52 -4.46 30.11
N ALA A 108 -25.02 -4.05 31.27
CA ALA A 108 -24.48 -4.43 32.58
C ALA A 108 -25.18 -5.62 33.26
N LYS A 109 -26.25 -6.19 32.69
CA LYS A 109 -26.91 -7.38 33.22
C LYS A 109 -27.46 -8.22 32.07
N ARG A 110 -26.65 -9.16 31.56
CA ARG A 110 -27.08 -10.09 30.51
C ARG A 110 -26.70 -11.52 30.91
N GLU A 111 -27.44 -12.04 31.87
CA GLU A 111 -27.82 -13.46 31.89
C GLU A 111 -29.26 -13.51 31.34
N GLU A 112 -29.59 -14.55 30.58
CA GLU A 112 -30.91 -14.84 29.98
C GLU A 112 -31.18 -14.24 28.57
N LEU A 113 -30.57 -14.87 27.55
CA LEU A 113 -31.13 -14.94 26.20
C LEU A 113 -31.99 -16.22 26.10
N GLU A 114 -33.32 -16.08 26.07
CA GLU A 114 -34.29 -17.20 26.16
C GLU A 114 -34.50 -18.01 24.86
N ASN A 115 -33.82 -17.71 23.75
CA ASN A 115 -33.98 -18.49 22.51
C ASN A 115 -32.68 -19.21 22.12
N PRO A 116 -32.58 -20.54 22.31
CA PRO A 116 -31.36 -21.31 22.08
C PRO A 116 -30.89 -21.30 20.61
N VAL A 117 -31.76 -21.00 19.65
CA VAL A 117 -31.38 -20.85 18.23
C VAL A 117 -30.70 -19.50 17.97
N ASP A 118 -31.19 -18.42 18.60
CA ASP A 118 -30.59 -17.09 18.47
C ASP A 118 -29.27 -16.99 19.26
N GLU A 119 -29.18 -17.67 20.41
CA GLU A 119 -27.94 -17.81 21.17
C GLU A 119 -26.91 -18.64 20.41
N ALA A 120 -27.30 -19.75 19.78
CA ALA A 120 -26.39 -20.56 18.97
C ALA A 120 -25.88 -19.79 17.74
N ILE A 121 -26.72 -18.97 17.10
CA ILE A 121 -26.31 -18.10 15.98
C ILE A 121 -25.39 -16.98 16.48
N PHE A 122 -25.72 -16.34 17.61
CA PHE A 122 -24.93 -15.25 18.18
C PHE A 122 -23.58 -15.73 18.75
N GLN A 123 -23.55 -16.88 19.44
CA GLN A 123 -22.36 -17.57 19.90
C GLN A 123 -21.53 -18.10 18.72
N SER A 124 -22.16 -18.61 17.64
CA SER A 124 -21.45 -19.01 16.43
C SER A 124 -20.81 -17.83 15.70
N ILE A 125 -21.46 -16.66 15.71
CA ILE A 125 -20.91 -15.40 15.18
C ILE A 125 -19.79 -14.88 16.10
N GLN A 126 -19.95 -14.97 17.42
CA GLN A 126 -18.90 -14.61 18.39
C GLN A 126 -17.70 -15.54 18.30
N SER A 127 -17.90 -16.86 18.18
CA SER A 127 -16.83 -17.85 18.00
C SER A 127 -16.15 -17.73 16.64
N PHE A 128 -16.85 -17.25 15.60
CA PHE A 128 -16.22 -16.88 14.32
C PHE A 128 -15.39 -15.60 14.45
N SER A 129 -15.84 -14.64 15.27
CA SER A 129 -15.07 -13.41 15.56
C SER A 129 -13.91 -13.61 16.54
N ARG A 130 -13.93 -14.70 17.32
CA ARG A 130 -12.94 -15.05 18.36
C ARG A 130 -12.28 -16.41 18.10
N GLY A 131 -12.31 -16.91 16.87
CA GLY A 131 -11.84 -18.24 16.50
C GLY A 131 -10.31 -18.34 16.39
N SER A 132 -9.70 -18.74 17.51
CA SER A 132 -8.59 -19.70 17.67
C SER A 132 -7.31 -19.59 16.81
N GLU A 133 -6.18 -19.47 17.51
CA GLU A 133 -4.81 -19.94 17.20
C GLU A 133 -4.07 -19.38 15.96
N TYR A 134 -4.69 -18.48 15.19
CA TYR A 134 -4.10 -17.81 14.02
C TYR A 134 -3.93 -16.30 14.21
N GLU A 135 -3.48 -15.83 15.38
CA GLU A 135 -3.57 -14.41 15.79
C GLU A 135 -2.86 -13.39 14.88
N ASN A 136 -1.93 -13.81 13.99
CA ASN A 136 -1.24 -12.89 13.07
C ASN A 136 -1.65 -12.96 11.59
N ILE A 137 -2.28 -14.04 11.11
CA ILE A 137 -2.56 -14.15 9.65
C ILE A 137 -3.66 -13.17 9.19
N PRO A 138 -4.79 -13.01 9.90
CA PRO A 138 -5.84 -12.05 9.50
C PRO A 138 -5.36 -10.60 9.52
N SER A 139 -4.50 -10.21 10.47
CA SER A 139 -3.94 -8.87 10.55
C SER A 139 -2.95 -8.58 9.41
N LEU A 140 -2.13 -9.57 9.03
CA LEU A 140 -1.22 -9.47 7.88
C LEU A 140 -1.96 -9.44 6.53
N ILE A 141 -3.03 -10.23 6.39
CA ILE A 141 -3.89 -10.18 5.19
C ILE A 141 -4.55 -8.82 5.08
N GLU A 142 -5.07 -8.28 6.18
CA GLU A 142 -5.66 -6.95 6.19
C GLU A 142 -4.61 -5.87 5.89
N TYR A 143 -3.41 -5.97 6.47
CA TYR A 143 -2.31 -5.07 6.17
C TYR A 143 -1.92 -5.09 4.68
N GLY A 144 -1.80 -6.28 4.08
CA GLY A 144 -1.49 -6.43 2.66
C GLY A 144 -2.58 -5.88 1.74
N LYS A 145 -3.85 -6.02 2.13
CA LYS A 145 -4.99 -5.41 1.41
C LYS A 145 -4.99 -3.89 1.50
N GLN A 146 -4.80 -3.34 2.71
CA GLN A 146 -4.77 -1.88 2.90
C GLN A 146 -3.67 -1.27 2.04
N ASN A 147 -2.49 -1.88 2.03
CA ASN A 147 -1.36 -1.45 1.19
C ASN A 147 -1.47 -1.85 -0.29
N SER A 148 -2.62 -2.37 -0.73
CA SER A 148 -2.88 -2.75 -2.12
C SER A 148 -1.85 -3.74 -2.70
N LEU A 149 -1.30 -4.64 -1.88
CA LEU A 149 -0.35 -5.68 -2.34
C LEU A 149 -1.08 -6.86 -3.01
N PHE A 150 -2.31 -7.09 -2.59
CA PHE A 150 -3.23 -8.05 -3.18
C PHE A 150 -4.66 -7.65 -2.84
N HIS A 151 -5.61 -8.08 -3.66
CA HIS A 151 -7.02 -7.82 -3.43
C HIS A 151 -7.86 -9.05 -3.75
N TRP A 152 -9.03 -9.15 -3.11
CA TRP A 152 -10.03 -10.15 -3.44
C TRP A 152 -10.91 -9.60 -4.57
N ASN A 153 -11.06 -10.32 -5.67
CA ASN A 153 -11.88 -9.87 -6.80
C ASN A 153 -13.34 -10.35 -6.75
N GLY A 154 -13.75 -11.01 -5.67
CA GLY A 154 -15.06 -11.66 -5.51
C GLY A 154 -15.00 -13.19 -5.62
N GLU A 155 -14.01 -13.73 -6.33
CA GLU A 155 -13.87 -15.17 -6.59
C GLU A 155 -12.54 -15.74 -6.11
N LYS A 156 -11.46 -14.97 -6.26
CA LYS A 156 -10.10 -15.35 -5.90
C LYS A 156 -9.25 -14.13 -5.51
N TRP A 157 -8.16 -14.38 -4.81
CA TRP A 157 -7.14 -13.38 -4.59
C TRP A 157 -6.40 -13.07 -5.90
N ARG A 158 -6.04 -11.80 -6.06
CA ARG A 158 -5.15 -11.32 -7.11
C ARG A 158 -4.03 -10.51 -6.47
N VAL A 159 -2.79 -10.89 -6.76
CA VAL A 159 -1.61 -10.11 -6.39
C VAL A 159 -1.48 -8.95 -7.36
N THR A 160 -1.23 -7.75 -6.83
CA THR A 160 -1.05 -6.52 -7.62
C THR A 160 0.40 -6.38 -8.09
N ASN A 161 0.69 -5.35 -8.90
CA ASN A 161 2.08 -5.04 -9.23
C ASN A 161 2.89 -4.65 -8.00
N LEU A 162 2.25 -4.00 -7.01
CA LEU A 162 2.89 -3.68 -5.74
C LEU A 162 3.28 -4.95 -4.98
N GLY A 163 2.41 -5.95 -4.91
CA GLY A 163 2.71 -7.23 -4.28
C GLY A 163 3.81 -8.01 -5.02
N LEU A 164 3.75 -8.06 -6.34
CA LEU A 164 4.76 -8.72 -7.18
C LEU A 164 6.12 -8.02 -7.15
N ALA A 165 6.16 -6.70 -6.99
CA ALA A 165 7.39 -5.96 -6.75
C ALA A 165 7.95 -6.30 -5.38
N PHE A 166 7.12 -6.21 -4.34
CA PHE A 166 7.51 -6.42 -2.94
C PHE A 166 8.23 -7.76 -2.69
N ILE A 167 7.74 -8.86 -3.28
CA ILE A 167 8.37 -10.19 -3.10
C ILE A 167 9.77 -10.30 -3.73
N LYS A 168 10.12 -9.42 -4.68
CA LYS A 168 11.43 -9.44 -5.38
C LYS A 168 12.48 -8.54 -4.72
N LEU A 169 12.07 -7.70 -3.78
CA LEU A 169 12.95 -6.76 -3.09
C LEU A 169 13.86 -7.49 -2.09
N SER A 170 15.06 -6.97 -1.85
CA SER A 170 15.86 -7.37 -0.68
C SER A 170 15.15 -6.98 0.63
N SER A 171 15.52 -7.56 1.77
CA SER A 171 14.83 -7.29 3.06
C SER A 171 14.84 -5.81 3.44
N MET A 172 15.95 -5.09 3.20
CA MET A 172 16.01 -3.65 3.43
C MET A 172 15.08 -2.86 2.50
N GLN A 173 15.09 -3.19 1.21
CA GLN A 173 14.22 -2.54 0.23
C GLN A 173 12.74 -2.82 0.48
N ALA A 174 12.39 -4.01 0.96
CA ALA A 174 11.03 -4.36 1.33
C ALA A 174 10.51 -3.50 2.48
N VAL A 175 11.33 -3.26 3.51
CA VAL A 175 10.98 -2.32 4.59
C VAL A 175 10.79 -0.90 4.04
N LYS A 176 11.73 -0.40 3.22
CA LYS A 176 11.58 0.91 2.58
C LYS A 176 10.30 1.01 1.77
N PHE A 177 10.02 -0.01 0.95
CA PHE A 177 8.88 -0.05 0.06
C PHE A 177 7.55 0.02 0.82
N LEU A 178 7.42 -0.72 1.92
CA LEU A 178 6.22 -0.66 2.76
C LEU A 178 6.02 0.72 3.39
N ILE A 179 7.08 1.32 3.93
CA ILE A 179 6.97 2.67 4.52
C ILE A 179 6.61 3.71 3.44
N LEU A 180 7.21 3.62 2.25
CA LEU A 180 6.86 4.50 1.12
C LEU A 180 5.40 4.34 0.69
N LEU A 181 4.87 3.11 0.69
CA LEU A 181 3.45 2.86 0.44
C LEU A 181 2.54 3.49 1.50
N GLU A 182 2.88 3.32 2.78
CA GLU A 182 2.13 3.95 3.87
C GLU A 182 2.14 5.48 3.75
N LEU A 183 3.26 6.08 3.36
CA LEU A 183 3.36 7.53 3.13
C LEU A 183 2.48 8.01 1.98
N HIS A 184 2.35 7.24 0.90
CA HIS A 184 1.46 7.58 -0.21
C HIS A 184 -0.03 7.43 0.13
N GLN A 185 -0.36 6.57 1.09
CA GLN A 185 -1.74 6.27 1.49
C GLN A 185 -2.18 7.01 2.74
N SER A 186 -1.24 7.59 3.49
CA SER A 186 -1.50 8.31 4.73
C SER A 186 -2.47 9.47 4.54
N GLY A 187 -3.62 9.38 5.21
CA GLY A 187 -4.61 10.46 5.34
C GLY A 187 -4.17 11.61 6.26
N GLY A 188 -2.97 11.56 6.84
CA GLY A 188 -2.43 12.59 7.73
C GLY A 188 -2.54 12.20 9.20
N LYS A 189 -2.76 13.17 10.08
CA LYS A 189 -2.68 12.98 11.55
C LYS A 189 -3.78 12.07 12.11
N ASP A 190 -4.92 11.98 11.43
CA ASP A 190 -6.06 11.16 11.85
C ASP A 190 -6.06 9.75 11.21
N ASP A 191 -5.04 9.43 10.41
CA ASP A 191 -4.86 8.10 9.84
C ASP A 191 -4.27 7.15 10.87
N VAL A 192 -5.14 6.33 11.47
CA VAL A 192 -4.76 5.29 12.43
C VAL A 192 -4.09 4.09 11.77
N TRP A 193 -4.22 3.96 10.45
CA TRP A 193 -3.75 2.81 9.69
C TRP A 193 -2.38 3.03 9.06
N HIS A 194 -2.04 4.21 8.56
CA HIS A 194 -0.75 4.47 7.90
C HIS A 194 0.09 5.49 8.66
N VAL A 195 1.41 5.34 8.64
CA VAL A 195 2.30 6.35 9.22
C VAL A 195 2.37 7.61 8.34
N SER A 196 2.25 8.78 8.96
CA SER A 196 2.45 10.05 8.25
C SER A 196 3.92 10.47 8.21
N ARG A 197 4.30 11.25 7.19
CA ARG A 197 5.65 11.83 7.08
C ARG A 197 6.05 12.60 8.33
N ASN A 198 5.16 13.45 8.85
CA ASN A 198 5.42 14.25 10.04
C ASN A 198 5.75 13.38 11.26
N TYR A 199 5.12 12.21 11.39
CA TYR A 199 5.43 11.27 12.47
C TYR A 199 6.79 10.61 12.28
N LEU A 200 7.15 10.23 11.05
CA LEU A 200 8.49 9.70 10.76
C LEU A 200 9.60 10.73 11.00
N GLU A 201 9.37 12.00 10.61
CA GLU A 201 10.30 13.11 10.88
C GLU A 201 10.45 13.34 12.38
N TRP A 202 9.36 13.32 13.13
CA TRP A 202 9.40 13.43 14.58
C TRP A 202 10.17 12.28 15.24
N ILE A 203 9.93 11.03 14.82
CA ILE A 203 10.67 9.85 15.30
C ILE A 203 12.17 10.00 14.99
N TYR A 204 12.51 10.37 13.75
CA TYR A 204 13.89 10.51 13.30
C TYR A 204 14.66 11.62 14.01
N THR A 205 14.01 12.77 14.25
CA THR A 205 14.64 13.93 14.93
C THR A 205 14.75 13.73 16.43
N THR A 206 13.71 13.19 17.06
CA THR A 206 13.67 12.97 18.51
C THR A 206 14.60 11.84 18.91
N LYS A 207 14.75 10.81 18.06
CA LYS A 207 15.55 9.58 18.21
C LYS A 207 15.17 8.69 19.40
N LYS A 208 14.80 9.28 20.53
CA LYS A 208 14.44 8.65 21.78
C LYS A 208 13.34 9.45 22.46
N TYR A 209 12.18 8.85 22.69
CA TYR A 209 11.03 9.51 23.32
C TYR A 209 10.40 8.64 24.40
N PHE A 210 9.97 9.27 25.49
CA PHE A 210 9.39 8.61 26.66
C PHE A 210 7.87 8.73 26.65
N PHE A 211 7.19 7.64 26.98
CA PHE A 211 5.74 7.55 27.17
C PHE A 211 5.44 7.09 28.59
N ASP A 212 4.43 7.72 29.20
CA ASP A 212 3.97 7.40 30.55
C ASP A 212 3.14 6.10 30.63
N TYR A 213 2.85 5.45 29.48
CA TYR A 213 1.98 4.27 29.40
C TYR A 213 2.54 3.17 28.49
N PRO A 214 2.28 1.88 28.79
CA PRO A 214 2.63 0.75 27.92
C PRO A 214 1.98 0.85 26.54
N PRO A 215 2.70 0.58 25.44
CA PRO A 215 2.11 0.52 24.10
C PRO A 215 0.94 -0.44 24.00
N ASP A 216 0.99 -1.54 24.75
CA ASP A 216 -0.01 -2.59 24.75
C ASP A 216 -1.28 -2.23 25.56
N GLU A 217 -1.17 -1.24 26.45
CA GLU A 217 -2.28 -0.73 27.29
C GLU A 217 -2.84 0.60 26.78
N ILE A 218 -2.14 1.27 25.86
CA ILE A 218 -2.68 2.43 25.15
C ILE A 218 -3.73 1.91 24.15
N PRO A 219 -5.02 2.30 24.26
CA PRO A 219 -6.05 1.82 23.35
C PRO A 219 -5.63 1.98 21.88
N GLU A 220 -5.92 0.99 21.01
CA GLU A 220 -5.59 0.99 19.56
C GLU A 220 -5.97 2.30 18.83
N ILE A 221 -6.91 3.07 19.38
CA ILE A 221 -7.33 4.36 18.84
C ILE A 221 -6.30 5.49 19.06
N TYR A 222 -5.38 5.32 20.02
CA TYR A 222 -4.40 6.34 20.44
C TYR A 222 -2.97 6.01 20.01
N LEU A 223 -2.62 4.74 19.83
CA LEU A 223 -1.43 4.31 19.09
C LEU A 223 -1.87 3.64 17.79
N GLY A 224 -1.80 4.36 16.68
CA GLY A 224 -2.15 3.80 15.38
C GLY A 224 -1.38 2.50 15.10
N LYS A 225 -2.00 1.58 14.36
CA LYS A 225 -1.45 0.25 14.01
C LYS A 225 -0.07 0.31 13.36
N TRP A 226 0.30 1.48 12.83
CA TRP A 226 1.59 1.77 12.26
C TRP A 226 2.76 1.68 13.25
N LEU A 227 2.57 2.00 14.54
CA LEU A 227 3.68 1.97 15.49
C LEU A 227 4.20 0.56 15.70
N ARG A 228 3.29 -0.40 15.95
CA ARG A 228 3.62 -1.82 16.07
C ARG A 228 4.34 -2.34 14.82
N ARG A 229 3.91 -1.93 13.63
CA ARG A 229 4.56 -2.33 12.38
C ARG A 229 5.97 -1.75 12.24
N LEU A 230 6.21 -0.52 12.69
CA LEU A 230 7.57 0.04 12.74
C LEU A 230 8.50 -0.80 13.64
N ILE A 231 7.99 -1.37 14.74
CA ILE A 231 8.74 -2.35 15.56
C ILE A 231 8.99 -3.63 14.78
N GLU A 232 7.96 -4.20 14.16
CA GLU A 232 8.06 -5.48 13.44
C GLU A 232 8.95 -5.41 12.18
N MET A 233 9.11 -4.21 11.61
CA MET A 233 10.07 -3.86 10.57
C MET A 233 11.48 -3.56 11.11
N GLY A 234 11.63 -3.43 12.43
CA GLY A 234 12.91 -3.13 13.09
C GLY A 234 13.35 -1.67 12.99
N ILE A 235 12.45 -0.74 12.68
CA ILE A 235 12.75 0.70 12.60
C ILE A 235 12.91 1.30 13.99
N ILE A 236 12.05 0.89 14.91
CA ILE A 236 12.07 1.34 16.30
C ILE A 236 12.11 0.14 17.25
N GLU A 237 12.65 0.35 18.44
CA GLU A 237 12.63 -0.59 19.55
C GLU A 237 12.00 0.06 20.79
N PHE A 238 11.46 -0.78 21.66
CA PHE A 238 10.91 -0.36 22.95
C PHE A 238 11.85 -0.79 24.08
N GLU A 239 12.20 0.16 24.93
CA GLU A 239 12.90 -0.09 26.19
C GLU A 239 11.96 0.27 27.34
N ILE A 240 11.79 -0.63 28.32
CA ILE A 240 11.09 -0.29 29.57
C ILE A 240 12.03 0.59 30.39
N ALA A 241 11.57 1.78 30.74
CA ALA A 241 12.29 2.70 31.59
C ALA A 241 11.66 2.73 32.97
N TYR A 242 12.52 2.57 33.98
CA TYR A 242 12.15 2.78 35.37
C TYR A 242 12.68 4.16 35.75
N GLU A 243 11.80 5.14 35.90
CA GLU A 243 12.18 6.40 36.53
C GLU A 243 12.16 6.23 38.06
N GLY A 244 13.15 6.85 38.72
CA GLY A 244 13.68 6.38 40.00
C GLY A 244 12.72 6.35 41.20
N GLY A 245 13.09 5.55 42.19
CA GLY A 245 12.60 5.65 43.57
C GLY A 245 13.79 5.76 44.54
N VAL A 246 13.86 6.84 45.31
CA VAL A 246 14.67 6.89 46.55
C VAL A 246 13.71 6.66 47.71
N GLY A 247 13.74 5.47 48.30
CA GLY A 247 12.86 5.06 49.41
C GLY A 247 11.58 4.33 48.95
N ASN A 248 10.58 4.25 49.85
CA ASN A 248 9.37 3.41 49.73
C ASN A 248 8.27 3.94 48.77
N PHE A 249 8.61 4.60 47.66
CA PHE A 249 7.60 5.15 46.73
C PHE A 249 7.61 4.47 45.36
N GLN A 250 6.40 4.35 44.79
CA GLN A 250 6.06 3.70 43.52
C GLN A 250 7.01 4.10 42.38
N TYR A 251 7.44 3.10 41.61
CA TYR A 251 8.11 3.30 40.33
C TYR A 251 7.10 3.77 39.29
N ASP A 252 7.34 4.93 38.68
CA ASP A 252 6.68 5.26 37.42
C ASP A 252 7.34 4.41 36.32
N VAL A 253 6.59 3.43 35.81
CA VAL A 253 7.02 2.58 34.69
C VAL A 253 6.66 3.30 33.40
N GLY A 254 7.67 3.75 32.67
CA GLY A 254 7.50 4.36 31.36
C GLY A 254 8.14 3.56 30.25
N TYR A 255 7.85 3.95 29.02
CA TYR A 255 8.30 3.24 27.82
C TYR A 255 9.06 4.19 26.93
N ILE A 256 10.24 3.76 26.50
CA ILE A 256 11.09 4.53 25.62
C ILE A 256 10.99 3.93 24.24
N ILE A 257 10.56 4.74 23.28
CA ILE A 257 10.73 4.44 21.86
C ILE A 257 12.09 4.95 21.43
N LYS A 258 12.86 4.08 20.80
CA LYS A 258 14.18 4.42 20.26
C LYS A 258 14.29 3.99 18.82
N VAL A 259 14.81 4.87 17.98
CA VAL A 259 15.13 4.53 16.60
C VAL A 259 16.33 3.60 16.60
N THR A 260 16.21 2.44 15.95
CA THR A 260 17.33 1.52 15.82
C THR A 260 18.34 2.07 14.81
N LYS A 261 19.58 1.57 14.80
CA LYS A 261 20.55 1.95 13.75
C LYS A 261 20.06 1.64 12.34
N PHE A 262 19.32 0.54 12.19
CA PHE A 262 18.68 0.19 10.92
C PHE A 262 17.58 1.20 10.57
N GLY A 263 16.75 1.56 11.56
CA GLY A 263 15.73 2.59 11.42
C GLY A 263 16.30 3.96 11.04
N GLU A 264 17.42 4.37 11.62
CA GLU A 264 18.09 5.63 11.27
C GLU A 264 18.45 5.65 9.78
N VAL A 265 19.10 4.59 9.28
CA VAL A 265 19.47 4.48 7.85
C VAL A 265 18.23 4.51 6.95
N ILE A 266 17.19 3.76 7.31
CA ILE A 266 15.95 3.73 6.51
C ILE A 266 15.24 5.08 6.49
N LEU A 267 15.08 5.71 7.66
CA LEU A 267 14.39 7.00 7.79
C LEU A 267 15.19 8.12 7.14
N GLU A 268 16.51 8.13 7.26
CA GLU A 268 17.38 9.08 6.55
C GLU A 268 17.11 9.03 5.04
N ILE A 269 17.10 7.82 4.44
CA ILE A 269 16.87 7.65 3.01
C ILE A 269 15.44 8.04 2.61
N ILE A 270 14.44 7.70 3.42
CA ILE A 270 13.02 7.97 3.10
C ILE A 270 12.65 9.44 3.31
N LEU A 271 13.26 10.12 4.28
CA LEU A 271 12.94 11.51 4.57
C LEU A 271 13.66 12.48 3.61
N ASP A 272 14.84 12.11 3.11
CA ASP A 272 15.62 12.84 2.09
C ASP A 272 15.11 12.60 0.64
N SER A 273 13.81 12.33 0.48
CA SER A 273 13.19 11.67 -0.70
C SER A 273 13.21 12.41 -2.04
N GLU A 274 13.94 13.50 -2.22
CA GLU A 274 13.98 14.19 -3.52
C GLU A 274 14.79 13.43 -4.60
N SER A 275 15.33 12.25 -4.30
CA SER A 275 16.18 11.50 -5.24
C SER A 275 16.20 9.97 -5.13
N ASP A 276 15.37 9.33 -4.30
CA ASP A 276 15.37 7.87 -4.17
C ASP A 276 14.57 7.21 -5.31
N PRO A 277 15.19 6.42 -6.21
CA PRO A 277 14.46 5.86 -7.34
C PRO A 277 13.44 4.81 -6.91
N LEU A 278 13.61 4.18 -5.74
CA LEU A 278 12.59 3.30 -5.17
C LEU A 278 11.31 4.07 -4.81
N SER A 279 11.42 5.31 -4.32
CA SER A 279 10.28 6.20 -4.08
C SER A 279 9.52 6.49 -5.38
N THR A 280 10.26 6.86 -6.44
CA THR A 280 9.67 7.10 -7.77
C THR A 280 9.01 5.83 -8.32
N PHE A 281 9.65 4.67 -8.17
CA PHE A 281 9.10 3.39 -8.60
C PHE A 281 7.83 3.00 -7.84
N VAL A 282 7.80 3.17 -6.52
CA VAL A 282 6.61 2.94 -5.69
C VAL A 282 5.47 3.85 -6.15
N GLU A 283 5.74 5.14 -6.35
CA GLU A 283 4.73 6.10 -6.83
C GLU A 283 4.18 5.69 -8.20
N MET A 284 5.05 5.28 -9.13
CA MET A 284 4.64 4.80 -10.45
C MET A 284 3.71 3.59 -10.35
N LEU A 285 4.11 2.56 -9.59
CA LEU A 285 3.30 1.36 -9.40
C LEU A 285 1.96 1.71 -8.72
N TYR A 286 2.00 2.53 -7.68
CA TYR A 286 0.81 2.95 -6.95
C TYR A 286 -0.19 3.68 -7.85
N ARG A 287 0.27 4.64 -8.68
CA ARG A 287 -0.57 5.33 -9.67
C ARG A 287 -1.15 4.37 -10.72
N GLN A 288 -0.44 3.31 -11.07
CA GLN A 288 -0.96 2.31 -12.02
C GLN A 288 -2.07 1.45 -11.42
N GLU A 289 -1.92 1.05 -10.17
CA GLU A 289 -2.98 0.34 -9.44
C GLU A 289 -4.25 1.19 -9.37
N LEU A 290 -4.12 2.49 -9.07
CA LEU A 290 -5.25 3.42 -9.07
C LEU A 290 -5.95 3.56 -10.43
N ASN A 291 -5.18 3.43 -11.53
CA ASN A 291 -5.68 3.62 -12.90
C ASN A 291 -6.10 2.31 -13.59
N PHE A 292 -6.09 1.16 -12.90
CA PHE A 292 -6.38 -0.17 -13.46
C PHE A 292 -5.59 -0.47 -14.75
N SER A 293 -4.32 -0.05 -14.80
CA SER A 293 -3.44 -0.18 -15.97
C SER A 293 -2.89 -1.61 -16.09
N PRO A 294 -2.46 -2.08 -17.29
CA PRO A 294 -1.83 -3.39 -17.45
C PRO A 294 -0.61 -3.57 -16.53
N ASP A 295 -0.37 -4.80 -16.09
CA ASP A 295 0.72 -5.17 -15.18
C ASP A 295 2.08 -4.75 -15.76
N LEU A 296 2.66 -3.67 -15.22
CA LEU A 296 3.92 -3.07 -15.69
C LEU A 296 5.12 -4.01 -15.50
N LEU A 297 5.08 -4.87 -14.47
CA LEU A 297 6.16 -5.81 -14.22
C LEU A 297 6.16 -6.94 -15.24
N SER A 298 4.97 -7.45 -15.58
CA SER A 298 4.78 -8.44 -16.64
C SER A 298 5.05 -7.83 -18.01
N TYR A 299 4.68 -6.56 -18.23
CA TYR A 299 4.86 -5.85 -19.49
C TYR A 299 6.33 -5.83 -19.89
N TYR A 300 7.23 -5.36 -19.01
CA TYR A 300 8.67 -5.32 -19.30
C TYR A 300 9.37 -6.67 -19.12
N SER A 301 8.68 -7.72 -18.65
CA SER A 301 9.25 -9.07 -18.58
C SER A 301 8.88 -9.92 -19.81
N ASN A 302 7.96 -9.45 -20.66
CA ASN A 302 7.54 -10.15 -21.86
C ASN A 302 8.49 -9.86 -23.04
N SER A 303 9.06 -10.92 -23.62
CA SER A 303 9.91 -10.84 -24.83
C SER A 303 9.26 -10.11 -26.01
N GLU A 304 7.96 -10.27 -26.22
CA GLU A 304 7.21 -9.58 -27.27
C GLU A 304 7.17 -8.07 -27.04
N THR A 305 7.02 -7.64 -25.78
CA THR A 305 7.08 -6.23 -25.41
C THR A 305 8.47 -5.67 -25.66
N ILE A 306 9.53 -6.41 -25.32
CA ILE A 306 10.90 -5.96 -25.57
C ILE A 306 11.16 -5.81 -27.08
N GLU A 307 10.65 -6.72 -27.91
CA GLU A 307 10.74 -6.55 -29.38
C GLU A 307 9.89 -5.37 -29.89
N LYS A 308 8.72 -5.11 -29.29
CA LYS A 308 7.93 -3.90 -29.60
C LYS A 308 8.68 -2.63 -29.24
N LEU A 309 9.30 -2.56 -28.07
CA LEU A 309 10.14 -1.43 -27.65
C LEU A 309 11.35 -1.29 -28.57
N ARG A 310 11.98 -2.39 -28.96
CA ARG A 310 13.07 -2.38 -29.95
C ARG A 310 12.58 -1.79 -31.28
N GLY A 311 11.41 -2.19 -31.77
CA GLY A 311 10.81 -1.64 -32.98
C GLY A 311 10.42 -0.17 -32.85
N LEU A 312 9.89 0.25 -31.70
CA LEU A 312 9.55 1.64 -31.41
C LEU A 312 10.80 2.51 -31.42
N PHE A 313 11.86 2.09 -30.73
CA PHE A 313 13.08 2.88 -30.61
C PHE A 313 13.85 2.91 -31.93
N LEU A 314 14.14 1.76 -32.55
CA LEU A 314 15.00 1.73 -33.74
C LEU A 314 14.44 2.44 -34.98
N ASN A 315 13.13 2.75 -35.00
CA ASN A 315 12.50 3.49 -36.09
C ASN A 315 12.25 4.98 -35.76
N SER A 316 12.71 5.45 -34.60
CA SER A 316 12.43 6.81 -34.12
C SER A 316 13.59 7.78 -34.38
N GLU A 317 13.25 9.00 -34.80
CA GLU A 317 14.24 10.05 -35.05
C GLU A 317 14.89 10.57 -33.75
N ILE A 318 14.22 10.44 -32.60
CA ILE A 318 14.73 10.96 -31.32
C ILE A 318 15.90 10.12 -30.76
N VAL A 319 16.03 8.87 -31.19
CA VAL A 319 17.12 7.98 -30.77
C VAL A 319 18.32 8.00 -31.71
N LYS A 320 18.35 8.93 -32.66
CA LYS A 320 19.41 9.03 -33.66
C LYS A 320 20.79 9.09 -32.99
N GLY A 321 21.67 8.16 -33.34
CA GLY A 321 23.00 8.01 -32.74
C GLY A 321 23.03 7.30 -31.38
N GLN A 322 21.92 6.72 -30.92
CA GLN A 322 21.79 5.91 -29.70
C GLN A 322 21.24 4.51 -29.99
N GLU A 323 21.02 4.16 -31.25
CA GLU A 323 20.31 2.95 -31.67
C GLU A 323 21.03 1.67 -31.26
N ASN A 324 22.36 1.66 -31.45
CA ASN A 324 23.19 0.49 -31.16
C ASN A 324 23.30 0.25 -29.64
N GLU A 325 23.42 1.33 -28.88
CA GLU A 325 23.45 1.33 -27.43
C GLU A 325 22.11 0.82 -26.88
N ILE A 326 20.98 1.39 -27.30
CA ILE A 326 19.66 0.91 -26.88
C ILE A 326 19.47 -0.57 -27.23
N LYS A 327 19.90 -1.00 -28.42
CA LYS A 327 19.83 -2.42 -28.81
C LYS A 327 20.69 -3.33 -27.93
N ALA A 328 21.91 -2.90 -27.59
CA ALA A 328 22.80 -3.64 -26.69
C ALA A 328 22.26 -3.69 -25.26
N GLY A 329 21.67 -2.60 -24.77
CA GLY A 329 21.00 -2.53 -23.48
C GLY A 329 19.79 -3.48 -23.40
N LEU A 330 18.92 -3.48 -24.43
CA LEU A 330 17.76 -4.38 -24.49
C LEU A 330 18.18 -5.86 -24.52
N LYS A 331 19.24 -6.19 -25.28
CA LYS A 331 19.77 -7.55 -25.31
C LYS A 331 20.31 -7.97 -23.94
N SER A 332 21.14 -7.12 -23.32
CA SER A 332 21.67 -7.38 -21.97
C SER A 332 20.55 -7.57 -20.95
N PHE A 333 19.46 -6.82 -21.09
CA PHE A 333 18.30 -6.92 -20.19
C PHE A 333 17.58 -8.26 -20.34
N GLN A 334 17.40 -8.72 -21.58
CA GLN A 334 16.85 -10.06 -21.89
C GLN A 334 17.74 -11.18 -21.34
N ASP A 335 19.06 -11.00 -21.39
CA ASP A 335 20.05 -11.93 -20.86
C ASP A 335 20.22 -11.83 -19.32
N MET A 336 19.33 -11.10 -18.63
CA MET A 336 19.37 -10.82 -17.17
C MET A 336 20.60 -10.03 -16.70
N GLY A 337 21.39 -9.48 -17.61
CA GLY A 337 22.52 -8.58 -17.32
C GLY A 337 22.07 -7.17 -16.97
N TYR A 338 21.34 -6.99 -15.86
CA TYR A 338 20.71 -5.71 -15.50
C TYR A 338 21.71 -4.57 -15.27
N ILE A 339 22.84 -4.84 -14.61
CA ILE A 339 23.88 -3.81 -14.38
C ILE A 339 24.48 -3.34 -15.72
N SER A 340 24.79 -4.28 -16.61
CA SER A 340 25.29 -3.97 -17.96
C SER A 340 24.26 -3.18 -18.77
N SER A 341 22.97 -3.55 -18.63
CA SER A 341 21.88 -2.83 -19.28
C SER A 341 21.78 -1.38 -18.81
N LEU A 342 21.92 -1.11 -17.51
CA LEU A 342 21.92 0.25 -16.96
C LEU A 342 23.09 1.09 -17.46
N LYS A 343 24.30 0.50 -17.52
CA LYS A 343 25.49 1.17 -18.07
C LYS A 343 25.25 1.71 -19.47
N THR A 344 24.42 1.02 -20.23
CA THR A 344 24.07 1.43 -21.58
C THR A 344 22.88 2.38 -21.61
N PHE A 345 21.78 2.05 -20.92
CA PHE A 345 20.56 2.81 -21.09
C PHE A 345 20.60 4.22 -20.51
N ILE A 346 21.33 4.45 -19.42
CA ILE A 346 21.33 5.77 -18.76
C ILE A 346 21.99 6.83 -19.63
N PRO A 347 23.21 6.61 -20.17
CA PRO A 347 23.77 7.48 -21.19
C PRO A 347 22.85 7.63 -22.41
N SER A 348 22.17 6.56 -22.83
CA SER A 348 21.25 6.64 -23.97
C SER A 348 20.02 7.50 -23.70
N ILE A 349 19.43 7.47 -22.50
CA ILE A 349 18.34 8.39 -22.13
C ILE A 349 18.83 9.83 -22.24
N GLU A 350 20.01 10.14 -21.69
CA GLU A 350 20.57 11.49 -21.78
C GLU A 350 20.79 11.91 -23.23
N GLY A 351 21.34 11.02 -24.06
CA GLY A 351 21.51 11.24 -25.50
C GLY A 351 20.18 11.54 -26.20
N VAL A 352 19.13 10.77 -25.91
CA VAL A 352 17.78 10.97 -26.46
C VAL A 352 17.19 12.31 -26.01
N VAL A 353 17.29 12.65 -24.72
CA VAL A 353 16.81 13.93 -24.18
C VAL A 353 17.53 15.10 -24.87
N ARG A 354 18.85 14.97 -25.07
CA ARG A 354 19.67 15.97 -25.76
C ARG A 354 19.27 16.10 -27.24
N ASN A 355 19.01 14.99 -27.93
CA ASN A 355 18.53 15.00 -29.31
C ASN A 355 17.22 15.78 -29.43
N ILE A 356 16.25 15.51 -28.56
CA ILE A 356 14.96 16.23 -28.54
C ILE A 356 15.18 17.73 -28.27
N TYR A 357 16.01 18.05 -27.28
CA TYR A 357 16.30 19.42 -26.87
C TYR A 357 16.91 20.26 -28.01
N VAL A 358 17.82 19.66 -28.79
CA VAL A 358 18.44 20.27 -29.97
C VAL A 358 17.48 20.33 -31.16
N ASP A 359 16.78 19.23 -31.47
CA ASP A 359 15.83 19.15 -32.60
C ASP A 359 14.71 20.18 -32.48
N LYS A 360 14.24 20.44 -31.26
CA LYS A 360 13.20 21.44 -30.98
C LYS A 360 13.74 22.86 -30.82
N SER A 361 15.02 23.09 -31.12
CA SER A 361 15.66 24.40 -31.08
C SER A 361 15.51 25.10 -29.72
N ILE A 362 15.46 24.34 -28.62
CA ILE A 362 15.35 24.88 -27.26
C ILE A 362 16.73 25.36 -26.77
N GLY A 363 17.81 24.68 -27.18
CA GLY A 363 19.18 25.14 -26.97
C GLY A 363 20.25 24.21 -27.54
N GLY A 364 21.49 24.40 -27.10
CA GLY A 364 22.67 23.65 -27.55
C GLY A 364 22.97 22.39 -26.74
N THR A 365 24.16 21.81 -26.97
CA THR A 365 24.64 20.58 -26.32
C THR A 365 25.43 20.84 -25.03
N ASP A 366 25.46 22.07 -24.55
CA ASP A 366 26.31 22.56 -23.46
C ASP A 366 25.62 22.56 -22.08
N LYS A 367 24.31 22.27 -22.03
CA LYS A 367 23.57 22.19 -20.76
C LYS A 367 23.62 20.81 -20.12
N ASP A 368 23.56 20.84 -18.79
CA ASP A 368 23.33 19.66 -17.94
C ASP A 368 21.92 19.09 -18.13
N LEU A 369 21.73 17.82 -17.76
CA LEU A 369 20.49 17.07 -17.97
C LEU A 369 19.26 17.71 -17.31
N GLU A 370 19.36 18.14 -16.06
CA GLU A 370 18.21 18.67 -15.31
C GLU A 370 17.66 19.99 -15.90
N PRO A 371 18.49 21.01 -16.20
CA PRO A 371 18.04 22.20 -16.92
C PRO A 371 17.41 21.90 -18.28
N MET A 372 17.90 20.89 -19.02
CA MET A 372 17.28 20.48 -20.28
C MET A 372 15.88 19.92 -20.05
N LEU A 373 15.71 19.07 -19.04
CA LEU A 373 14.40 18.49 -18.70
C LEU A 373 13.41 19.56 -18.22
N ASP A 374 13.85 20.55 -17.45
CA ASP A 374 13.02 21.69 -17.03
C ASP A 374 12.43 22.45 -18.22
N GLN A 375 13.28 22.71 -19.21
CA GLN A 375 12.87 23.44 -20.40
C GLN A 375 12.01 22.58 -21.32
N LEU A 376 12.31 21.29 -21.46
CA LEU A 376 11.45 20.36 -22.21
C LEU A 376 10.05 20.25 -21.57
N GLN A 377 9.95 20.18 -20.25
CA GLN A 377 8.67 20.18 -19.54
C GLN A 377 7.93 21.51 -19.72
N SER A 378 8.62 22.64 -19.57
CA SER A 378 8.02 23.98 -19.70
C SER A 378 7.48 24.21 -21.12
N ASN A 379 8.13 23.62 -22.13
CA ASN A 379 7.69 23.63 -23.52
C ASN A 379 6.75 22.46 -23.89
N ARG A 380 6.29 21.67 -22.91
CA ARG A 380 5.34 20.55 -23.07
C ARG A 380 5.81 19.39 -23.96
N TRP A 381 7.12 19.23 -24.15
CA TRP A 381 7.69 18.09 -24.88
C TRP A 381 7.78 16.82 -24.04
N ILE A 382 7.80 16.96 -22.72
CA ILE A 382 7.73 15.87 -21.74
C ILE A 382 6.77 16.24 -20.62
N THR A 383 6.20 15.23 -19.96
CA THR A 383 5.37 15.43 -18.76
C THR A 383 6.22 15.66 -17.50
N LYS A 384 5.58 16.16 -16.44
CA LYS A 384 6.21 16.27 -15.10
C LYS A 384 6.65 14.90 -14.59
N GLU A 385 5.85 13.87 -14.85
CA GLU A 385 6.12 12.49 -14.51
C GLU A 385 7.37 11.96 -15.23
N THR A 386 7.46 12.16 -16.55
CA THR A 386 8.63 11.76 -17.34
C THR A 386 9.89 12.46 -16.85
N ARG A 387 9.81 13.77 -16.54
CA ARG A 387 10.93 14.51 -15.93
C ARG A 387 11.38 13.88 -14.61
N ALA A 388 10.44 13.68 -13.67
CA ALA A 388 10.76 13.13 -12.35
C ALA A 388 11.42 11.75 -12.46
N LEU A 389 10.93 10.91 -13.37
CA LEU A 389 11.48 9.59 -13.65
C LEU A 389 12.93 9.68 -14.15
N VAL A 390 13.21 10.51 -15.17
CA VAL A 390 14.57 10.67 -15.70
C VAL A 390 15.54 11.24 -14.67
N ILE A 391 15.10 12.23 -13.89
CA ILE A 391 15.94 12.83 -12.82
C ILE A 391 16.26 11.80 -11.73
N SER A 392 15.29 10.96 -11.35
CA SER A 392 15.52 9.93 -10.33
C SER A 392 16.64 8.97 -10.74
N LEU A 393 16.69 8.60 -12.03
CA LEU A 393 17.75 7.76 -12.61
C LEU A 393 19.11 8.48 -12.66
N GLY A 394 19.11 9.80 -12.86
CA GLY A 394 20.30 10.65 -13.01
C GLY A 394 20.84 11.30 -11.72
N ARG A 395 20.23 11.05 -10.56
CA ARG A 395 20.70 11.60 -9.26
C ARG A 395 21.33 10.56 -8.34
N THR A 396 21.13 9.28 -8.61
CA THR A 396 21.61 8.25 -7.69
C THR A 396 23.11 8.06 -7.83
N LYS A 397 23.90 8.39 -6.79
CA LYS A 397 25.37 8.12 -6.77
C LYS A 397 25.69 6.65 -7.08
N LYS A 398 24.86 5.72 -6.61
CA LYS A 398 24.95 4.28 -6.95
C LYS A 398 24.76 3.98 -8.43
N VAL A 399 23.99 4.78 -9.13
CA VAL A 399 23.66 4.58 -10.55
C VAL A 399 24.72 5.21 -11.46
N HIS A 400 25.35 6.31 -11.03
CA HIS A 400 26.50 6.92 -11.71
C HIS A 400 27.83 6.23 -11.41
N GLY A 401 27.96 5.59 -10.24
CA GLY A 401 29.15 4.82 -9.85
C GLY A 401 29.03 3.31 -10.08
N LEU A 402 27.82 2.75 -10.18
CA LEU A 402 27.47 1.32 -10.28
C LEU A 402 28.16 0.34 -9.31
N GLU A 403 29.07 0.83 -8.47
CA GLU A 403 29.68 0.13 -7.36
C GLU A 403 28.65 -0.04 -6.24
N GLY A 404 28.45 -1.28 -5.81
CA GLY A 404 27.54 -1.63 -4.72
C GLY A 404 26.05 -1.66 -5.08
N LEU A 405 25.69 -1.65 -6.36
CA LEU A 405 24.31 -1.89 -6.81
C LEU A 405 24.03 -3.40 -6.83
N PHE A 406 23.08 -3.87 -6.03
CA PHE A 406 22.65 -5.27 -6.10
C PHE A 406 21.82 -5.55 -7.35
N GLU A 407 21.85 -6.79 -7.82
CA GLU A 407 21.18 -7.20 -9.06
C GLU A 407 19.67 -6.97 -9.04
N GLN A 408 19.02 -7.13 -7.88
CA GLN A 408 17.59 -6.83 -7.70
C GLN A 408 17.30 -5.32 -7.81
N GLU A 409 18.19 -4.46 -7.30
CA GLU A 409 18.04 -3.00 -7.47
C GLU A 409 18.25 -2.63 -8.94
N ALA A 410 19.24 -3.25 -9.59
CA ALA A 410 19.52 -3.05 -10.99
C ALA A 410 18.32 -3.43 -11.88
N GLN A 411 17.63 -4.54 -11.56
CA GLN A 411 16.43 -4.95 -12.27
C GLN A 411 15.32 -3.89 -12.21
N ILE A 412 15.09 -3.29 -11.04
CA ILE A 412 14.09 -2.23 -10.85
C ILE A 412 14.46 -1.00 -11.69
N TYR A 413 15.72 -0.57 -11.60
CA TYR A 413 16.19 0.59 -12.36
C TYR A 413 16.11 0.35 -13.86
N CYS A 414 16.41 -0.85 -14.35
CA CYS A 414 16.23 -1.15 -15.77
C CYS A 414 14.78 -0.98 -16.21
N ARG A 415 13.82 -1.44 -15.42
CA ARG A 415 12.39 -1.27 -15.74
C ARG A 415 11.98 0.20 -15.73
N MET A 416 12.45 0.97 -14.76
CA MET A 416 12.24 2.43 -14.72
C MET A 416 12.83 3.11 -15.95
N THR A 417 14.02 2.71 -16.38
CA THR A 417 14.67 3.22 -17.59
C THR A 417 13.89 2.88 -18.86
N LEU A 418 13.44 1.62 -19.03
CA LEU A 418 12.62 1.24 -20.19
C LEU A 418 11.31 2.04 -20.24
N LYS A 419 10.69 2.25 -19.09
CA LYS A 419 9.50 3.10 -18.95
C LYS A 419 9.79 4.56 -19.28
N ALA A 420 10.92 5.10 -18.83
CA ALA A 420 11.35 6.47 -19.16
C ALA A 420 11.52 6.65 -20.67
N LEU A 421 12.21 5.72 -21.34
CA LEU A 421 12.39 5.76 -22.80
C LEU A 421 11.04 5.68 -23.54
N GLU A 422 10.15 4.80 -23.11
CA GLU A 422 8.81 4.68 -23.68
C GLU A 422 7.98 5.97 -23.48
N ASP A 423 8.05 6.57 -22.30
CA ASP A 423 7.30 7.80 -21.98
C ASP A 423 7.85 9.02 -22.72
N ILE A 424 9.17 9.14 -22.85
CA ILE A 424 9.82 10.16 -23.69
C ILE A 424 9.33 10.02 -25.14
N HIS A 425 9.35 8.79 -25.69
CA HIS A 425 8.88 8.54 -27.04
C HIS A 425 7.39 8.90 -27.20
N LYS A 426 6.54 8.47 -26.27
CA LYS A 426 5.11 8.80 -26.30
C LYS A 426 4.87 10.30 -26.22
N ASN A 427 5.54 11.01 -25.31
CA ASN A 427 5.36 12.46 -25.16
C ASN A 427 5.83 13.23 -26.39
N PHE A 428 6.93 12.80 -27.02
CA PHE A 428 7.45 13.45 -28.21
C PHE A 428 6.50 13.35 -29.41
N TYR A 429 5.92 12.17 -29.67
CA TYR A 429 5.06 11.95 -30.84
C TYR A 429 3.58 12.26 -30.62
N PHE A 430 3.11 12.21 -29.38
CA PHE A 430 1.70 12.43 -29.03
C PHE A 430 1.51 13.70 -28.19
N VAL A 431 2.26 14.76 -28.48
CA VAL A 431 2.18 16.06 -27.79
C VAL A 431 0.71 16.40 -27.50
N PHE A 432 0.39 16.53 -26.21
CA PHE A 432 -0.96 16.82 -25.73
C PHE A 432 -1.47 18.11 -26.40
N VAL A 433 -2.38 17.95 -27.36
CA VAL A 433 -3.15 19.04 -27.97
C VAL A 433 -4.19 19.54 -26.97
#